data_AF-A0A1V3G9Q1-F1
#
_entry.id   AF-A0A1V3G9Q1-F1
#
_cell.length_a   1.000
_cell.length_b   1.000
_cell.length_c   1.000
_cell.angle_alpha   90.00
_cell.angle_beta   90.00
_cell.angle_gamma   90.00
#
_symmetry.space_group_name_H-M   'P 1'
#
loop_
_entity.id
_entity.type
_entity.pdbx_description
1 polymer ?
#
loop_
_entity_poly.entity_id
_entity_poly.type
_entity_poly.pdbx_seq_one_letter_code
_entity_poly.pdbx_strand_id
1 'polypeptide(L)'
;MDYQIGEDHSGEHIITEEDRVQTIASIFGKVKWENAKVEMSRKEDMLLIFFYQNDLNEPERLEEYKIWFNKGMFTEIIDLNKNRYGKLDESDAVKLREAIPNK
;
A
#
# COMPACT_ATOMS: atom_id res chain seq x y z
N MET A 1 31.12 2.83 4.56
CA MET A 1 29.69 2.75 4.23
C MET A 1 29.58 3.27 2.82
N ASP A 2 29.36 2.38 1.86
CA ASP A 2 29.19 2.75 0.46
C ASP A 2 27.71 2.92 0.22
N TYR A 3 27.28 4.13 -0.17
CA TYR A 3 25.93 4.37 -0.65
C TYR A 3 26.00 4.54 -2.16
N GLN A 4 25.30 3.68 -2.90
CA GLN A 4 25.00 3.92 -4.29
C GLN A 4 23.80 4.87 -4.33
N ILE A 5 24.01 6.10 -4.81
CA ILE A 5 22.90 6.93 -5.27
C ILE A 5 22.46 6.31 -6.59
N GLY A 6 21.43 5.47 -6.54
CA GLY A 6 20.67 5.12 -7.73
C GLY A 6 19.98 6.38 -8.23
N GLU A 7 20.17 6.72 -9.50
CA GLU A 7 19.45 7.81 -10.13
C GLU A 7 17.93 7.54 -10.03
N ASP A 8 17.21 8.52 -9.45
CA ASP A 8 15.76 8.50 -9.25
C ASP A 8 15.05 8.56 -10.61
N HIS A 9 14.77 7.37 -11.16
CA HIS A 9 14.06 7.17 -12.43
C HIS A 9 12.82 6.28 -12.29
N SER A 10 12.43 5.90 -11.07
CA SER A 10 11.21 5.15 -10.80
C SER A 10 10.19 6.10 -10.19
N GLY A 11 8.92 6.02 -10.59
CA GLY A 11 7.84 6.85 -10.03
C GLY A 11 7.49 6.46 -8.59
N GLU A 12 8.50 6.23 -7.75
CA GLU A 12 8.42 5.83 -6.36
C GLU A 12 8.31 7.08 -5.48
N HIS A 13 7.43 7.02 -4.48
CA HIS A 13 7.21 8.12 -3.54
C HIS A 13 7.26 7.56 -2.12
N ILE A 14 8.16 8.10 -1.31
CA ILE A 14 8.27 7.76 0.11
C ILE A 14 7.41 8.74 0.91
N ILE A 15 6.49 8.21 1.71
CA ILE A 15 5.62 8.99 2.60
C ILE A 15 6.16 8.82 4.02
N THR A 16 6.59 9.91 4.64
CA THR A 16 7.11 9.91 6.02
C THR A 16 6.33 10.85 6.94
N GLU A 17 5.41 11.65 6.41
CA GLU A 17 4.59 12.55 7.21
C GLU A 17 3.67 11.75 8.12
N GLU A 18 3.82 11.92 9.44
CA GLU A 18 3.16 11.13 10.46
C GLU A 18 1.63 11.05 10.25
N ASP A 19 0.97 12.19 10.04
CA ASP A 19 -0.48 12.25 9.82
C ASP A 19 -0.93 11.43 8.59
N ARG A 20 -0.13 11.42 7.52
CA ARG A 20 -0.42 10.65 6.31
C ARG A 20 -0.22 9.17 6.56
N VAL A 21 0.91 8.79 7.16
CA VAL A 21 1.22 7.39 7.50
C VAL A 21 0.14 6.81 8.41
N GLN A 22 -0.26 7.54 9.46
CA GLN A 22 -1.33 7.12 10.37
C GLN A 22 -2.69 7.01 9.66
N THR A 23 -2.99 7.94 8.74
CA THR A 23 -4.23 7.89 7.94
C THR A 23 -4.28 6.63 7.07
N ILE A 24 -3.21 6.36 6.32
CA ILE A 24 -3.13 5.19 5.44
C ILE A 24 -3.19 3.90 6.28
N ALA A 25 -2.43 3.81 7.38
CA ALA A 25 -2.46 2.66 8.29
C ALA A 25 -3.88 2.41 8.86
N SER A 26 -4.58 3.48 9.27
CA SER A 26 -5.95 3.39 9.78
C SER A 26 -6.94 2.89 8.73
N ILE A 27 -6.76 3.30 7.46
CA ILE A 27 -7.56 2.81 6.33
C ILE A 27 -7.31 1.31 6.10
N PHE A 28 -6.06 0.87 6.13
CA PHE A 28 -5.70 -0.54 5.98
C PHE A 28 -6.27 -1.42 7.11
N GLY A 29 -6.41 -0.88 8.32
CA GLY A 29 -7.10 -1.52 9.43
C GLY A 29 -8.59 -1.79 9.20
N LYS A 30 -9.22 -1.12 8.22
CA LYS A 30 -10.64 -1.30 7.86
C LYS A 30 -10.86 -2.17 6.62
N VAL A 31 -9.79 -2.60 5.96
CA VAL A 31 -9.89 -3.47 4.78
C VAL A 31 -10.57 -4.77 5.19
N LYS A 32 -11.61 -5.14 4.44
CA LYS A 32 -12.29 -6.43 4.62
C LYS A 32 -11.49 -7.50 3.89
N TRP A 33 -10.66 -8.22 4.64
CA TRP A 33 -9.78 -9.26 4.11
C TRP A 33 -10.49 -10.61 4.01
N GLU A 34 -10.19 -11.31 2.91
CA GLU A 34 -10.62 -12.67 2.63
C GLU A 34 -9.40 -13.51 2.24
N ASN A 35 -9.36 -14.77 2.70
CA ASN A 35 -8.31 -15.71 2.32
C ASN A 35 -8.61 -16.27 0.92
N ALA A 36 -8.26 -15.50 -0.10
CA ALA A 36 -8.45 -15.85 -1.49
C ALA A 36 -7.21 -15.50 -2.31
N LYS A 37 -6.76 -16.46 -3.14
CA LYS A 37 -5.77 -16.19 -4.17
C LYS A 37 -6.50 -15.66 -5.40
N VAL A 38 -6.32 -14.39 -5.69
CA VAL A 38 -7.01 -13.69 -6.78
C VAL A 38 -5.99 -13.22 -7.80
N GLU A 39 -6.32 -13.40 -9.09
CA GLU A 39 -5.60 -12.78 -10.20
C GLU A 39 -6.51 -11.72 -10.83
N MET A 40 -6.01 -10.50 -10.94
CA MET A 40 -6.77 -9.36 -11.47
C MET A 40 -6.66 -9.31 -12.99
N SER A 41 -7.75 -8.90 -13.65
CA SER A 41 -7.84 -8.85 -15.12
C SER A 41 -6.94 -7.80 -15.78
N ARG A 42 -6.41 -6.86 -15.01
CA ARG A 42 -5.47 -5.82 -15.45
C ARG A 42 -4.39 -5.59 -14.39
N LYS A 43 -3.30 -4.93 -14.81
CA LYS A 43 -2.23 -4.51 -13.90
C LYS A 43 -2.75 -3.58 -12.80
N GLU A 44 -2.15 -3.69 -11.62
CA GLU A 44 -2.37 -2.79 -10.49
C GLU A 44 -2.17 -1.32 -10.86
N ASP A 45 -2.94 -0.45 -10.23
CA ASP A 45 -2.73 1.01 -10.34
C ASP A 45 -1.54 1.45 -9.50
N MET A 46 -1.24 0.70 -8.43
CA MET A 46 -0.21 1.03 -7.47
C MET A 46 0.32 -0.20 -6.74
N LEU A 47 1.61 -0.18 -6.43
CA LEU A 47 2.25 -1.03 -5.43
C LEU A 47 2.55 -0.16 -4.20
N LEU A 48 2.04 -0.54 -3.04
CA LEU A 48 2.28 0.11 -1.75
C LEU A 48 3.10 -0.81 -0.86
N ILE A 49 4.12 -0.27 -0.20
CA ILE A 49 4.99 -1.01 0.72
C ILE A 49 4.98 -0.31 2.07
N PHE A 50 4.59 -1.04 3.12
CA PHE A 50 4.80 -0.59 4.49
C PHE A 50 6.13 -1.10 5.03
N PHE A 51 6.89 -0.20 5.63
CA PHE A 51 8.15 -0.47 6.31
C PHE A 51 7.90 -0.50 7.82
N TYR A 52 8.10 -1.65 8.46
CA TYR A 52 7.95 -1.80 9.91
C TYR A 52 9.30 -2.10 10.55
N GLN A 53 9.73 -1.20 11.45
CA GLN A 53 10.88 -1.40 12.33
C GLN A 53 10.37 -1.61 13.76
N ASN A 54 10.36 -2.86 14.23
CA ASN A 54 9.88 -3.20 15.58
C ASN A 54 11.01 -3.17 16.63
N ASP A 55 12.21 -3.62 16.25
CA ASP A 55 13.43 -3.59 17.06
C ASP A 55 14.58 -3.19 16.14
N LEU A 56 15.40 -2.20 16.51
CA LEU A 56 16.54 -1.72 15.71
C LEU A 56 17.60 -2.80 15.42
N ASN A 57 17.59 -3.90 16.17
CA ASN A 57 18.48 -5.04 15.98
C ASN A 57 17.91 -6.11 15.03
N GLU A 58 16.62 -6.00 14.64
CA GLU A 58 16.00 -6.87 13.65
C GLU A 58 15.95 -6.19 12.27
N PRO A 59 15.98 -6.96 11.17
CA PRO A 59 15.70 -6.42 9.84
C PRO A 59 14.30 -5.79 9.77
N GLU A 60 14.18 -4.73 8.97
CA GLU A 60 12.88 -4.15 8.62
C GLU A 60 11.97 -5.21 8.01
N ARG A 61 10.68 -5.15 8.37
CA ARG A 61 9.64 -5.98 7.78
C ARG A 61 8.92 -5.17 6.72
N LEU A 62 8.88 -5.73 5.51
CA LEU A 62 8.14 -5.17 4.38
C LEU A 62 6.81 -5.91 4.23
N GLU A 63 5.72 -5.15 4.22
CA GLU A 63 4.42 -5.66 3.77
C GLU A 63 4.03 -4.97 2.46
N GLU A 64 3.86 -5.76 1.41
CA GLU A 64 3.63 -5.31 0.04
C GLU A 64 2.19 -5.55 -0.39
N TYR A 65 1.60 -4.51 -1.00
CA TYR A 65 0.20 -4.48 -1.38
C TYR A 65 0.04 -4.00 -2.82
N LYS A 66 -0.67 -4.77 -3.64
CA LYS A 66 -1.13 -4.30 -4.95
C LYS A 66 -2.52 -3.69 -4.82
N ILE A 67 -2.75 -2.54 -5.44
CA ILE A 67 -3.98 -1.75 -5.27
C ILE A 67 -4.62 -1.46 -6.63
N TRP A 68 -5.94 -1.65 -6.71
CA TRP A 68 -6.77 -1.29 -7.86
C TRP A 68 -7.86 -0.30 -7.44
N PHE A 69 -7.83 0.88 -8.05
CA PHE A 69 -8.81 1.94 -7.92
C PHE A 69 -9.89 1.76 -9.00
N ASN A 70 -11.08 1.29 -8.61
CA ASN A 70 -12.15 1.02 -9.56
C ASN A 70 -13.07 2.22 -9.79
N LYS A 71 -13.74 2.22 -10.96
CA LYS A 71 -14.65 3.30 -11.38
C LYS A 71 -15.87 3.48 -10.45
N GLY A 72 -16.28 2.45 -9.73
CA GLY A 72 -17.34 2.51 -8.72
C GLY A 72 -16.85 2.99 -7.34
N MET A 73 -15.71 3.69 -7.32
CA MET A 73 -15.02 4.23 -6.13
C MET A 73 -14.61 3.25 -5.04
N PHE A 74 -14.96 1.96 -5.11
CA PHE A 74 -14.36 0.92 -4.28
C PHE A 74 -12.89 0.63 -4.68
N THR A 75 -12.13 0.13 -3.73
CA THR A 75 -10.72 -0.26 -3.91
C THR A 75 -10.55 -1.74 -3.61
N GLU A 76 -9.81 -2.43 -4.47
CA GLU A 76 -9.40 -3.82 -4.27
C GLU A 76 -7.91 -3.86 -3.95
N ILE A 77 -7.52 -4.72 -3.00
CA ILE A 77 -6.15 -4.83 -2.51
C ILE A 77 -5.74 -6.29 -2.47
N ILE A 78 -4.52 -6.60 -2.89
CA ILE A 78 -3.90 -7.92 -2.68
C ILE A 78 -2.68 -7.74 -1.77
N ASP A 79 -2.66 -8.47 -0.66
CA ASP A 79 -1.52 -8.63 0.26
C ASP A 79 -0.60 -9.73 -0.28
N LEU A 80 0.58 -9.34 -0.76
CA LEU A 80 1.52 -10.26 -1.43
C LEU A 80 2.20 -11.20 -0.43
N ASN A 81 2.39 -10.77 0.81
CA ASN A 81 3.06 -11.56 1.84
C ASN A 81 2.15 -12.66 2.38
N LYS A 82 0.84 -12.41 2.46
CA LYS A 82 -0.13 -13.33 3.07
C LYS A 82 -1.07 -13.99 2.06
N ASN A 83 -0.99 -13.63 0.77
CA ASN A 83 -1.88 -14.12 -0.29
C ASN A 83 -3.37 -13.91 0.07
N ARG A 84 -3.71 -12.70 0.52
CA ARG A 84 -5.09 -12.33 0.87
C ARG A 84 -5.60 -11.24 -0.06
N TYR A 85 -6.91 -11.24 -0.26
CA TYR A 85 -7.61 -10.26 -1.07
C TYR A 85 -8.49 -9.40 -0.16
N GLY A 86 -8.50 -8.10 -0.41
CA GLY A 86 -9.14 -7.11 0.43
C GLY A 86 -10.01 -6.17 -0.38
N LYS A 87 -11.13 -5.75 0.23
CA LYS A 87 -11.98 -4.69 -0.31
C LYS A 87 -12.08 -3.53 0.67
N LEU A 88 -12.03 -2.34 0.10
CA LEU A 88 -12.26 -1.06 0.77
C LEU A 88 -13.57 -0.47 0.26
N ASP A 89 -14.37 0.04 1.19
CA ASP A 89 -15.57 0.79 0.83
C ASP A 89 -15.22 2.12 0.16
N GLU A 90 -16.20 2.72 -0.49
CA GLU A 90 -16.04 3.97 -1.23
C GLU A 90 -15.47 5.10 -0.37
N SER A 91 -15.92 5.24 0.88
CA SER A 91 -15.55 6.36 1.73
C SER A 91 -14.08 6.32 2.14
N ASP A 92 -13.58 5.14 2.51
CA ASP A 92 -12.19 4.96 2.89
C ASP A 92 -11.28 4.81 1.65
N ALA A 93 -11.82 4.34 0.52
CA ALA A 93 -11.11 4.33 -0.77
C ALA A 93 -10.82 5.74 -1.31
N VAL A 94 -11.75 6.68 -1.15
CA VAL A 94 -11.52 8.09 -1.49
C VAL A 94 -10.41 8.68 -0.62
N LYS A 95 -10.48 8.47 0.71
CA LYS A 95 -9.43 8.95 1.63
C LYS A 95 -8.06 8.37 1.32
N LEU A 96 -8.00 7.10 0.90
CA LEU A 96 -6.73 6.48 0.51
C LEU A 96 -6.11 7.22 -0.69
N ARG A 97 -6.92 7.53 -1.70
CA ARG A 97 -6.46 8.28 -2.89
C ARG A 97 -5.97 9.68 -2.53
N GLU A 98 -6.62 10.35 -1.58
CA GLU A 98 -6.22 11.69 -1.12
C GLU A 98 -4.96 11.67 -0.26
N ALA A 99 -4.76 10.61 0.53
CA ALA A 99 -3.60 10.47 1.41
C ALA A 99 -2.31 10.14 0.65
N ILE A 100 -2.42 9.55 -0.55
CA ILE A 100 -1.28 9.23 -1.40
C ILE A 100 -0.99 10.43 -2.31
N PRO A 101 0.26 10.94 -2.35
CA PRO A 101 0.60 12.06 -3.20
C PRO A 101 0.33 11.74 -4.68
N ASN A 102 -0.41 12.61 -5.36
CA ASN A 102 -0.59 12.56 -6.81
C ASN A 102 0.72 12.99 -7.50
N LYS A 103 0.99 12.38 -8.66
CA LYS A 103 1.94 12.89 -9.64
C LYS A 103 1.50 14.24 -10.20
#